data_AF-A0A9E1S8E3-F1
#
_entry.id   AF-A0A9E1S8E3-F1
#
_cell.length_a   1.000
_cell.length_b   1.000
_cell.length_c   1.000
_cell.angle_alpha   90.00
_cell.angle_beta   90.00
_cell.angle_gamma   90.00
#
_symmetry.space_group_name_H-M   'P 1'
#
loop_
_entity.id
_entity.type
_entity.pdbx_description
1 polymer ?
#
loop_
_entity_poly.entity_id
_entity_poly.type
_entity_poly.pdbx_seq_one_letter_code
_entity_poly.pdbx_strand_id
1 'polypeptide(L)'
;MKTKYLLRLTVLSSISFFCSCASYNQSTQEFRNSWDQGDEGSALVHLEKAGQSIKPGHDEELLWNLEMATVARANNNDELSDIHAANAKSIANEKFAGGAIKARNKGLGEYVGHFYDRNMLEIYRALRSLEKGDTTGTQSTFTELKFKRDEAKEINRKKVINAEQEALEKNDLKYRSFMESDTVKISELVDEEVSKVYQDFYNPMGDYLRLVLNNRGGQQYDFGSTKKNLIDVLGSDKNFLQTEEKISSNNSKSATYVLMETGSAPYRVEKKYRLPLFLFYNGTPPGGVLYVPFAIPKLEYRTDFDENAVITIGNQSTPMESLVDMDAVVSAEFKAKLPGEIAKALIQTTLAVASQVAIEAATKDQQQDSAAIMIFSAIAKVVAAEAFTQADSRSWYSLPKQVLVQKIDTPKSGRFSVRSGSGQKVDIQVNPQSQTNFVYLKSIRRGNPIREISNFSFDPLIAVNTIFNDTPSILAQN
;
A
#
# COMPACT_ATOMS: atom_id res chain seq x y z
N MET A 1 56.29 -16.61 -17.06
CA MET A 1 54.89 -16.89 -17.45
C MET A 1 54.13 -17.40 -16.22
N LYS A 2 53.20 -16.61 -15.66
CA LYS A 2 52.04 -17.02 -14.80
C LYS A 2 51.64 -15.87 -13.86
N THR A 3 50.92 -14.85 -14.34
CA THR A 3 50.07 -13.96 -13.50
C THR A 3 49.19 -13.05 -14.38
N LYS A 4 48.22 -13.57 -15.15
CA LYS A 4 47.25 -12.70 -15.88
C LYS A 4 45.82 -13.26 -16.05
N TYR A 5 45.40 -14.26 -15.27
CA TYR A 5 44.09 -14.92 -15.47
C TYR A 5 43.22 -15.00 -14.20
N LEU A 6 43.12 -13.93 -13.42
CA LEU A 6 42.26 -13.92 -12.22
C LEU A 6 41.34 -12.69 -12.06
N LEU A 7 41.15 -11.88 -13.11
CA LEU A 7 40.32 -10.67 -13.04
C LEU A 7 39.13 -10.65 -14.04
N ARG A 8 38.57 -11.82 -14.40
CA ARG A 8 37.46 -11.89 -15.36
C ARG A 8 36.19 -12.62 -14.87
N LEU A 9 36.04 -12.86 -13.57
CA LEU A 9 34.84 -13.55 -13.05
C LEU A 9 34.02 -12.80 -11.99
N THR A 10 34.29 -11.51 -11.75
CA THR A 10 33.60 -10.73 -10.70
C THR A 10 32.48 -9.82 -11.22
N VAL A 11 32.31 -9.64 -12.54
CA VAL A 11 31.29 -8.73 -13.09
C VAL A 11 29.94 -9.43 -13.39
N LEU A 12 29.91 -10.77 -13.50
CA LEU A 12 28.64 -11.48 -13.73
C LEU A 12 27.77 -11.65 -12.47
N SER A 13 28.35 -11.54 -11.27
CA SER A 13 27.62 -11.72 -10.01
C SER A 13 26.76 -10.51 -9.63
N SER A 14 27.06 -9.32 -10.16
CA SER A 14 26.32 -8.09 -9.87
C SER A 14 25.05 -7.90 -10.71
N ILE A 15 24.83 -8.74 -11.72
CA ILE A 15 23.65 -8.66 -12.62
C ILE A 15 22.39 -9.20 -11.92
N SER A 16 22.53 -10.07 -10.91
CA SER A 16 21.39 -10.72 -10.26
C SER A 16 20.62 -9.84 -9.27
N PHE A 17 21.14 -8.66 -8.88
CA PHE A 17 20.54 -7.83 -7.83
C PHE A 17 19.55 -6.76 -8.34
N PHE A 18 19.50 -6.50 -9.65
CA PHE A 18 18.70 -5.41 -10.22
C PHE A 18 17.43 -5.89 -10.94
N CYS A 19 17.19 -7.21 -11.04
CA CYS A 19 16.03 -7.80 -11.71
C CYS A 19 14.83 -8.09 -10.78
N SER A 20 14.91 -7.77 -9.48
CA SER A 20 13.91 -8.14 -8.47
C SER A 20 12.49 -7.63 -8.81
N CYS A 21 12.35 -6.39 -9.29
CA CYS A 21 11.02 -5.83 -9.62
C CYS A 21 10.35 -6.55 -10.79
N ALA A 22 11.10 -6.77 -11.88
CA ALA A 22 10.62 -7.51 -13.04
C ALA A 22 10.29 -8.97 -12.67
N SER A 23 11.11 -9.61 -11.84
CA SER A 23 10.85 -10.97 -11.38
C SER A 23 9.61 -11.07 -10.49
N TYR A 24 9.33 -10.08 -9.64
CA TYR A 24 8.14 -10.10 -8.79
C TYR A 24 6.85 -9.93 -9.60
N ASN A 25 6.81 -8.96 -10.51
CA ASN A 25 5.62 -8.78 -11.36
C ASN A 25 5.36 -10.02 -12.22
N GLN A 26 6.42 -10.65 -12.73
CA GLN A 26 6.31 -11.89 -13.49
C GLN A 26 5.87 -13.08 -12.62
N SER A 27 6.46 -13.26 -11.44
CA SER A 27 6.10 -14.38 -10.54
C SER A 27 4.69 -14.26 -9.98
N THR A 28 4.18 -13.03 -9.84
CA THR A 28 2.85 -12.74 -9.30
C THR A 28 1.79 -12.47 -10.36
N GLN A 29 2.10 -12.65 -11.64
CA GLN A 29 1.18 -12.34 -12.74
C GLN A 29 -0.15 -13.11 -12.66
N GLU A 30 -0.09 -14.41 -12.38
CA GLU A 30 -1.29 -15.25 -12.23
C GLU A 30 -2.14 -14.85 -11.01
N PHE A 31 -1.51 -14.43 -9.91
CA PHE A 31 -2.21 -13.87 -8.76
C PHE A 31 -2.98 -12.61 -9.15
N ARG A 32 -2.30 -11.67 -9.82
CA ARG A 32 -2.90 -10.38 -10.24
C ARG A 32 -4.05 -10.60 -11.20
N ASN A 33 -3.88 -11.50 -12.17
CA ASN A 33 -4.95 -11.86 -13.11
C ASN A 33 -6.18 -12.39 -12.38
N SER A 34 -6.03 -13.35 -11.46
CA SER A 34 -7.15 -13.88 -10.67
C SER A 34 -7.80 -12.81 -9.79
N TRP A 35 -6.99 -11.98 -9.13
CA TRP A 35 -7.49 -10.88 -8.30
C TRP A 35 -8.28 -9.85 -9.10
N ASP A 36 -7.78 -9.43 -10.26
CA ASP A 36 -8.47 -8.47 -11.14
C ASP A 36 -9.76 -9.05 -11.74
N GLN A 37 -9.93 -10.38 -11.80
CA GLN A 37 -11.19 -11.04 -12.15
C GLN A 37 -12.16 -11.17 -10.96
N GLY A 38 -11.72 -10.82 -9.75
CA GLY A 38 -12.48 -11.03 -8.52
C GLY A 38 -12.61 -12.50 -8.14
N ASP A 39 -11.65 -13.33 -8.53
CA ASP A 39 -11.52 -14.73 -8.09
C ASP A 39 -10.51 -14.79 -6.94
N GLU A 40 -11.00 -14.52 -5.73
CA GLU A 40 -10.19 -14.51 -4.51
C GLU A 40 -9.54 -15.87 -4.21
N GLY A 41 -10.22 -16.97 -4.56
CA GLY A 41 -9.76 -18.33 -4.30
C GLY A 41 -8.54 -18.68 -5.15
N SER A 42 -8.63 -18.47 -6.46
CA SER A 42 -7.49 -18.67 -7.36
C SER A 42 -6.36 -17.68 -7.06
N ALA A 43 -6.70 -16.44 -6.68
CA ALA A 43 -5.70 -15.44 -6.31
C ALA A 43 -4.84 -15.90 -5.11
N LEU A 44 -5.45 -16.50 -4.08
CA LEU A 44 -4.71 -17.04 -2.93
C LEU A 44 -3.76 -18.17 -3.36
N VAL A 45 -4.27 -19.15 -4.12
CA VAL A 45 -3.46 -20.30 -4.58
C VAL A 45 -2.27 -19.84 -5.43
N HIS A 46 -2.50 -18.90 -6.36
CA HIS A 46 -1.43 -18.36 -7.21
C HIS A 46 -0.41 -17.55 -6.41
N LEU A 47 -0.85 -16.80 -5.40
CA LEU A 47 0.05 -16.02 -4.55
C LEU A 47 0.89 -16.90 -3.62
N GLU A 48 0.32 -17.97 -3.07
CA GLU A 48 1.06 -18.98 -2.30
C GLU A 48 2.13 -19.66 -3.17
N LYS A 49 1.77 -20.04 -4.41
CA LYS A 49 2.71 -20.62 -5.38
C LYS A 49 3.85 -19.66 -5.71
N ALA A 50 3.55 -18.38 -5.96
CA ALA A 50 4.56 -17.35 -6.20
C ALA A 50 5.48 -17.16 -4.98
N GLY A 51 4.95 -17.37 -3.77
CA GLY A 51 5.67 -17.28 -2.50
C GLY A 51 6.65 -18.42 -2.21
N GLN A 52 6.58 -19.56 -2.93
CA GLN A 52 7.42 -20.74 -2.65
C GLN A 52 8.92 -20.45 -2.77
N SER A 53 9.32 -19.47 -3.59
CA SER A 53 10.71 -19.02 -3.71
C SER A 53 11.11 -17.94 -2.70
N ILE A 54 10.15 -17.33 -2.00
CA ILE A 54 10.36 -16.22 -1.08
C ILE A 54 10.68 -16.79 0.31
N LYS A 55 11.92 -16.59 0.74
CA LYS A 55 12.45 -17.07 2.03
C LYS A 55 12.75 -15.89 2.96
N PRO A 56 12.96 -16.12 4.28
CA PRO A 56 13.38 -15.07 5.19
C PRO A 56 14.60 -14.28 4.69
N GLY A 57 14.46 -12.95 4.61
CA GLY A 57 15.45 -12.01 4.11
C GLY A 57 15.48 -11.82 2.59
N HIS A 58 14.46 -12.31 1.87
CA HIS A 58 14.25 -12.07 0.43
C HIS A 58 13.70 -10.66 0.17
N ASP A 59 14.07 -10.07 -0.96
CA ASP A 59 13.80 -8.65 -1.26
C ASP A 59 12.31 -8.31 -1.29
N GLU A 60 11.47 -9.26 -1.69
CA GLU A 60 10.01 -9.15 -1.80
C GLU A 60 9.26 -9.81 -0.63
N GLU A 61 9.95 -10.30 0.40
CA GLU A 61 9.31 -10.97 1.55
C GLU A 61 8.27 -10.07 2.22
N LEU A 62 8.59 -8.79 2.41
CA LEU A 62 7.66 -7.83 2.98
C LEU A 62 6.39 -7.73 2.11
N LEU A 63 6.56 -7.46 0.80
CA LEU A 63 5.44 -7.26 -0.10
C LEU A 63 4.56 -8.51 -0.20
N TRP A 64 5.18 -9.69 -0.31
CA TRP A 64 4.45 -10.95 -0.35
C TRP A 64 3.62 -11.18 0.93
N ASN A 65 4.17 -10.91 2.12
CA ASN A 65 3.40 -11.00 3.36
C ASN A 65 2.26 -9.97 3.42
N LEU A 66 2.46 -8.77 2.87
CA LEU A 66 1.38 -7.78 2.76
C LEU A 66 0.25 -8.29 1.85
N GLU A 67 0.56 -8.77 0.64
CA GLU A 67 -0.43 -9.35 -0.27
C GLU A 67 -1.17 -10.52 0.40
N MET A 68 -0.43 -11.45 1.02
CA MET A 68 -1.01 -12.63 1.68
C MET A 68 -1.97 -12.24 2.79
N ALA A 69 -1.67 -11.21 3.60
CA ALA A 69 -2.56 -10.76 4.66
C ALA A 69 -3.95 -10.39 4.13
N THR A 70 -4.00 -9.57 3.07
CA THR A 70 -5.26 -9.13 2.45
C THR A 70 -5.97 -10.22 1.65
N VAL A 71 -5.23 -11.05 0.92
CA VAL A 71 -5.81 -12.09 0.06
C VAL A 71 -6.35 -13.24 0.90
N ALA A 72 -5.64 -13.64 1.97
CA ALA A 72 -6.14 -14.61 2.93
C ALA A 72 -7.40 -14.11 3.62
N ARG A 73 -7.42 -12.84 4.05
CA ARG A 73 -8.61 -12.23 4.66
C ARG A 73 -9.81 -12.17 3.69
N ALA A 74 -9.57 -11.89 2.40
CA ALA A 74 -10.62 -11.94 1.38
C ALA A 74 -11.23 -13.34 1.19
N ASN A 75 -10.49 -14.39 1.55
CA ASN A 75 -10.93 -15.79 1.56
C ASN A 75 -11.45 -16.25 2.93
N ASN A 76 -11.70 -15.34 3.88
CA ASN A 76 -12.06 -15.64 5.26
C ASN A 76 -11.06 -16.58 5.98
N ASN A 77 -9.79 -16.58 5.54
CA ASN A 77 -8.71 -17.29 6.21
C ASN A 77 -7.95 -16.33 7.14
N ASP A 78 -8.61 -16.06 8.26
CA ASP A 78 -8.19 -15.12 9.29
C ASP A 78 -6.87 -15.50 9.95
N GLU A 79 -6.64 -16.78 10.22
CA GLU A 79 -5.40 -17.27 10.83
C GLU A 79 -4.20 -17.02 9.92
N LEU A 80 -4.33 -17.35 8.64
CA LEU A 80 -3.29 -17.09 7.64
C LEU A 80 -3.05 -15.59 7.47
N SER A 81 -4.11 -14.79 7.43
CA SER A 81 -4.03 -13.33 7.40
C SER A 81 -3.23 -12.79 8.59
N ASP A 82 -3.51 -13.27 9.80
CA ASP A 82 -2.85 -12.81 11.03
C ASP A 82 -1.36 -13.17 11.06
N ILE A 83 -0.98 -14.37 10.61
CA ILE A 83 0.42 -14.81 10.49
C ILE A 83 1.19 -13.88 9.55
N HIS A 84 0.66 -13.65 8.36
CA HIS A 84 1.33 -12.82 7.36
C HIS A 84 1.37 -11.34 7.76
N ALA A 85 0.32 -10.82 8.40
CA ALA A 85 0.33 -9.46 8.95
C ALA A 85 1.38 -9.29 10.06
N ALA A 86 1.54 -10.29 10.93
CA ALA A 86 2.57 -10.29 11.97
C ALA A 86 4.00 -10.33 11.37
N ASN A 87 4.22 -11.16 10.36
CA ASN A 87 5.49 -11.23 9.63
C ASN A 87 5.80 -9.90 8.94
N ALA A 88 4.85 -9.34 8.19
CA ALA A 88 4.99 -8.04 7.52
C ALA A 88 5.33 -6.93 8.54
N LYS A 89 4.67 -6.94 9.70
CA LYS A 89 4.96 -5.99 10.78
C LYS A 89 6.38 -6.14 11.31
N SER A 90 6.81 -7.36 11.60
CA SER A 90 8.17 -7.65 12.08
C SER A 90 9.22 -7.12 11.10
N ILE A 91 9.08 -7.48 9.83
CA ILE A 91 10.00 -7.06 8.76
C ILE A 91 9.98 -5.53 8.58
N ALA A 92 8.80 -4.91 8.57
CA ALA A 92 8.69 -3.46 8.46
C ALA A 92 9.36 -2.77 9.67
N ASN A 93 9.14 -3.24 10.89
CA ASN A 93 9.78 -2.65 12.08
C ASN A 93 11.31 -2.78 12.04
N GLU A 94 11.85 -3.94 11.65
CA GLU A 94 13.30 -4.11 11.48
C GLU A 94 13.88 -3.11 10.48
N LYS A 95 13.20 -2.95 9.34
CA LYS A 95 13.63 -2.04 8.26
C LYS A 95 13.57 -0.58 8.65
N PHE A 96 12.65 -0.18 9.53
CA PHE A 96 12.45 1.22 9.95
C PHE A 96 12.98 1.54 11.36
N ALA A 97 13.70 0.63 12.02
CA ALA A 97 14.11 0.80 13.41
C ALA A 97 15.00 2.05 13.65
N GLY A 98 14.45 3.03 14.38
CA GLY A 98 15.17 4.23 14.85
C GLY A 98 15.04 5.46 13.95
N GLY A 99 13.98 5.57 13.12
CA GLY A 99 13.77 6.73 12.24
C GLY A 99 14.71 6.78 11.03
N ALA A 100 15.61 5.80 10.90
CA ALA A 100 16.46 5.57 9.75
C ALA A 100 16.07 4.21 9.14
N ILE A 101 16.02 4.12 7.80
CA ILE A 101 15.99 2.79 7.18
C ILE A 101 17.33 2.13 7.52
N LYS A 102 17.32 1.07 8.33
CA LYS A 102 18.48 0.18 8.43
C LYS A 102 18.49 -0.70 7.19
N ALA A 103 18.88 -0.12 6.05
CA ALA A 103 19.23 -0.90 4.88
C ALA A 103 20.44 -1.74 5.33
N ARG A 104 20.22 -3.04 5.55
CA ARG A 104 21.21 -3.94 6.13
C ARG A 104 22.30 -4.24 5.09
N ASN A 105 23.10 -3.25 4.67
CA ASN A 105 24.14 -3.36 3.63
C ASN A 105 23.74 -4.13 2.35
N LYS A 106 22.44 -4.30 2.09
CA LYS A 106 21.89 -4.94 0.90
C LYS A 106 21.42 -3.80 -0.02
N GLY A 107 21.87 -3.88 -1.27
CA GLY A 107 21.80 -2.79 -2.24
C GLY A 107 20.39 -2.36 -2.66
N LEU A 108 20.34 -1.61 -3.75
CA LEU A 108 19.21 -0.94 -4.39
C LEU A 108 17.96 -1.80 -4.76
N GLY A 109 17.85 -3.04 -4.27
CA GLY A 109 16.81 -4.01 -4.66
C GLY A 109 15.73 -4.35 -3.63
N GLU A 110 15.95 -4.16 -2.33
CA GLU A 110 15.01 -4.63 -1.29
C GLU A 110 13.72 -3.78 -1.20
N TYR A 111 12.53 -4.41 -1.17
CA TYR A 111 11.27 -3.71 -0.91
C TYR A 111 11.16 -3.34 0.57
N VAL A 112 11.10 -2.04 0.86
CA VAL A 112 11.01 -1.51 2.23
C VAL A 112 9.61 -1.09 2.65
N GLY A 113 8.62 -1.15 1.75
CA GLY A 113 7.27 -0.70 2.02
C GLY A 113 7.08 0.82 1.88
N HIS A 114 5.91 1.20 1.39
CA HIS A 114 5.43 2.58 1.37
C HIS A 114 4.80 2.96 2.72
N PHE A 115 4.62 4.24 3.00
CA PHE A 115 3.99 4.69 4.24
C PHE A 115 2.51 4.31 4.29
N TYR A 116 1.81 4.37 3.15
CA TYR A 116 0.45 3.84 3.04
C TYR A 116 0.39 2.34 3.34
N ASP A 117 1.39 1.54 2.97
CA ASP A 117 1.45 0.11 3.34
C ASP A 117 1.51 -0.04 4.87
N ARG A 118 2.37 0.75 5.52
CA ARG A 118 2.52 0.71 6.98
C ARG A 118 1.24 1.12 7.69
N ASN A 119 0.54 2.13 7.16
CA ASN A 119 -0.72 2.62 7.72
C ASN A 119 -1.83 1.57 7.54
N MET A 120 -1.99 1.02 6.34
CA MET A 120 -2.99 -0.01 6.06
C MET A 120 -2.73 -1.30 6.85
N LEU A 121 -1.47 -1.72 6.96
CA LEU A 121 -1.10 -2.88 7.79
C LEU A 121 -1.53 -2.68 9.25
N GLU A 122 -1.29 -1.52 9.84
CA GLU A 122 -1.72 -1.27 11.22
C GLU A 122 -3.25 -1.15 11.34
N ILE A 123 -3.94 -0.59 10.34
CA ILE A 123 -5.40 -0.56 10.33
C ILE A 123 -5.97 -1.99 10.30
N TYR A 124 -5.46 -2.86 9.45
CA TYR A 124 -5.91 -4.26 9.39
C TYR A 124 -5.57 -5.02 10.66
N ARG A 125 -4.37 -4.84 11.22
CA ARG A 125 -4.02 -5.45 12.52
C ARG A 125 -4.96 -4.97 13.63
N ALA A 126 -5.33 -3.69 13.63
CA ALA A 126 -6.24 -3.14 14.63
C ALA A 126 -7.65 -3.74 14.47
N LEU A 127 -8.17 -3.84 13.25
CA LEU A 127 -9.43 -4.52 12.96
C LEU A 127 -9.40 -5.98 13.42
N ARG A 128 -8.32 -6.71 13.14
CA ARG A 128 -8.15 -8.10 13.60
C ARG A 128 -8.12 -8.21 15.13
N SER A 129 -7.45 -7.30 15.83
CA SER A 129 -7.50 -7.24 17.30
C SER A 129 -8.91 -6.93 17.82
N LEU A 130 -9.65 -6.02 17.19
CA LEU A 130 -11.06 -5.75 17.51
C LEU A 130 -11.92 -6.99 17.35
N GLU A 131 -11.81 -7.66 16.21
CA GLU A 131 -12.57 -8.86 15.85
C GLU A 131 -12.35 -10.00 16.88
N LYS A 132 -11.15 -10.07 17.48
CA LYS A 132 -10.81 -11.02 18.54
C LYS A 132 -11.20 -10.58 19.95
N GLY A 133 -11.70 -9.35 20.13
CA GLY A 133 -11.94 -8.75 21.45
C GLY A 133 -10.64 -8.43 22.22
N ASP A 134 -9.49 -8.39 21.56
CA ASP A 134 -8.20 -8.07 22.17
C ASP A 134 -8.06 -6.57 22.35
N THR A 135 -8.53 -6.08 23.50
CA THR A 135 -8.48 -4.65 23.87
C THR A 135 -7.05 -4.12 23.94
N THR A 136 -6.11 -4.91 24.47
CA THR A 136 -4.70 -4.51 24.62
C THR A 136 -4.03 -4.40 23.24
N GLY A 137 -4.20 -5.40 22.38
CA GLY A 137 -3.69 -5.38 21.01
C GLY A 137 -4.31 -4.24 20.19
N THR A 138 -5.60 -3.97 20.38
CA THR A 138 -6.30 -2.85 19.76
C THR A 138 -5.67 -1.51 20.13
N GLN A 139 -5.50 -1.25 21.44
CA GLN A 139 -4.91 0.00 21.93
C GLN A 139 -3.48 0.17 21.46
N SER A 140 -2.67 -0.89 21.54
CA SER A 140 -1.28 -0.88 21.07
C SER A 140 -1.20 -0.52 19.60
N THR A 141 -1.99 -1.19 18.75
CA THR A 141 -1.97 -1.00 17.29
C THR A 141 -2.45 0.39 16.90
N PHE A 142 -3.51 0.92 17.51
CA PHE A 142 -3.94 2.30 17.26
C PHE A 142 -2.95 3.32 17.82
N THR A 143 -2.23 3.04 18.89
CA THR A 143 -1.15 3.92 19.36
C THR A 143 -0.02 3.97 18.34
N GLU A 144 0.43 2.82 17.84
CA GLU A 144 1.46 2.73 16.80
C GLU A 144 1.07 3.48 15.52
N LEU A 145 -0.16 3.29 15.03
CA LEU A 145 -0.65 3.96 13.83
C LEU A 145 -0.57 5.50 13.95
N LYS A 146 -0.72 6.06 15.15
CA LYS A 146 -0.65 7.52 15.38
C LYS A 146 0.77 8.01 15.20
N PHE A 147 1.73 7.33 15.84
CA PHE A 147 3.15 7.68 15.75
C PHE A 147 3.73 7.46 14.36
N LYS A 148 3.33 6.40 13.65
CA LYS A 148 3.82 6.11 12.29
C LYS A 148 3.48 7.20 11.28
N ARG A 149 2.33 7.87 11.44
CA ARG A 149 1.95 8.99 10.57
C ARG A 149 2.93 10.17 10.72
N ASP A 150 3.19 10.58 11.96
CA ASP A 150 4.07 11.71 12.23
C ASP A 150 5.52 11.40 11.79
N GLU A 151 5.95 10.14 11.98
CA GLU A 151 7.24 9.64 11.52
C GLU A 151 7.36 9.65 9.98
N ALA A 152 6.30 9.26 9.27
CA ALA A 152 6.30 9.14 7.81
C ALA A 152 6.67 10.46 7.11
N LYS A 153 6.12 11.58 7.59
CA LYS A 153 6.38 12.92 7.05
C LYS A 153 7.86 13.27 7.11
N GLU A 154 8.46 13.13 8.29
CA GLU A 154 9.85 13.53 8.50
C GLU A 154 10.82 12.59 7.78
N ILE A 155 10.54 11.29 7.77
CA ILE A 155 11.35 10.32 7.00
C ILE A 155 11.27 10.64 5.51
N ASN A 156 10.07 10.91 4.96
CA ASN A 156 9.93 11.23 3.54
C ASN A 156 10.76 12.46 3.16
N ARG A 157 10.59 13.54 3.93
CA ARG A 157 11.30 14.80 3.71
C ARG A 157 12.81 14.59 3.67
N LYS A 158 13.37 13.88 4.66
CA LYS A 158 14.79 13.56 4.73
C LYS A 158 15.27 12.74 3.53
N LYS A 159 14.51 11.71 3.11
CA LYS A 159 14.89 10.86 1.98
C LYS A 159 14.94 11.63 0.66
N VAL A 160 13.93 12.47 0.41
CA VAL A 160 13.87 13.28 -0.81
C VAL A 160 15.03 14.26 -0.82
N ILE A 161 15.23 15.03 0.25
CA ILE A 161 16.34 16.00 0.35
C ILE A 161 17.69 15.31 0.15
N ASN A 162 17.94 14.17 0.81
CA ASN A 162 19.22 13.47 0.67
C ASN A 162 19.46 13.00 -0.77
N ALA A 163 18.44 12.46 -1.44
CA ALA A 163 18.55 12.03 -2.84
C ALA A 163 18.80 13.20 -3.79
N GLU A 164 18.12 14.33 -3.58
CA GLU A 164 18.34 15.56 -4.36
C GLU A 164 19.74 16.15 -4.10
N GLN A 165 20.20 16.15 -2.85
CA GLN A 165 21.55 16.60 -2.49
C GLN A 165 22.63 15.73 -3.15
N GLU A 166 22.47 14.40 -3.11
CA GLU A 166 23.40 13.48 -3.79
C GLU A 166 23.46 13.75 -5.30
N ALA A 167 22.32 14.06 -5.92
CA ALA A 167 22.25 14.43 -7.34
C ALA A 167 22.91 15.80 -7.62
N LEU A 168 22.74 16.78 -6.72
CA LEU A 168 23.33 18.12 -6.83
C LEU A 168 24.85 18.13 -6.62
N GLU A 169 25.38 17.25 -5.77
CA GLU A 169 26.83 17.13 -5.50
C GLU A 169 27.61 16.47 -6.64
N LYS A 170 26.92 15.80 -7.57
CA LYS A 170 27.53 15.20 -8.76
C LYS A 170 27.75 16.23 -9.86
N ASN A 171 29.01 16.66 -10.00
CA ASN A 171 29.45 17.66 -11.00
C ASN A 171 29.06 17.32 -12.45
N ASP A 172 28.95 16.03 -12.77
CA ASP A 172 28.60 15.52 -14.08
C ASP A 172 27.09 15.48 -14.34
N LEU A 173 26.24 15.81 -13.36
CA LEU A 173 24.79 15.79 -13.46
C LEU A 173 24.17 17.21 -13.47
N LYS A 174 23.31 17.50 -14.45
CA LYS A 174 22.52 18.76 -14.53
C LYS A 174 21.16 18.62 -13.84
N TYR A 175 21.14 18.18 -12.59
CA TYR A 175 19.88 17.89 -11.88
C TYR A 175 18.90 19.06 -11.88
N ARG A 176 19.35 20.27 -11.51
CA ARG A 176 18.51 21.48 -11.45
C ARG A 176 17.88 21.80 -12.81
N SER A 177 18.70 21.86 -13.86
CA SER A 177 18.23 22.15 -15.22
C SER A 177 17.26 21.10 -15.75
N PHE A 178 17.43 19.84 -15.35
CA PHE A 178 16.51 18.77 -15.70
C PHE A 178 15.14 18.96 -15.02
N MET A 179 15.13 19.25 -13.72
CA MET A 179 13.90 19.47 -12.95
C MET A 179 13.13 20.72 -13.38
N GLU A 180 13.84 21.75 -13.87
CA GLU A 180 13.24 22.97 -14.45
C GLU A 180 12.76 22.78 -15.90
N SER A 181 13.06 21.64 -16.52
CA SER A 181 12.65 21.35 -17.89
C SER A 181 11.30 20.65 -17.96
N ASP A 182 10.57 20.83 -19.05
CA ASP A 182 9.33 20.08 -19.34
C ASP A 182 9.58 18.66 -19.88
N THR A 183 10.79 18.11 -19.69
CA THR A 183 11.19 16.80 -20.23
C THR A 183 10.37 15.66 -19.62
N VAL A 184 10.08 15.75 -18.32
CA VAL A 184 9.27 14.78 -17.57
C VAL A 184 8.14 15.52 -16.90
N LYS A 185 6.91 15.31 -17.39
CA LYS A 185 5.72 15.95 -16.83
C LYS A 185 5.18 15.12 -15.66
N ILE A 186 5.00 15.76 -14.51
CA ILE A 186 4.44 15.11 -13.31
C ILE A 186 3.04 14.56 -13.59
N SER A 187 2.23 15.27 -14.37
CA SER A 187 0.90 14.84 -14.79
C SER A 187 0.86 13.58 -15.66
N GLU A 188 1.99 13.18 -16.27
CA GLU A 188 2.10 11.89 -16.96
C GLU A 188 2.37 10.71 -15.99
N LEU A 189 2.78 11.01 -14.76
CA LEU A 189 3.22 10.04 -13.77
C LEU A 189 2.19 9.81 -12.65
N VAL A 190 1.39 10.84 -12.33
CA VAL A 190 0.39 10.83 -11.26
C VAL A 190 -0.69 11.88 -11.53
N ASP A 191 -1.93 11.61 -11.14
CA ASP A 191 -3.00 12.61 -11.17
C ASP A 191 -2.74 13.67 -10.09
N GLU A 192 -2.49 14.89 -10.54
CA GLU A 192 -2.11 15.98 -9.65
C GLU A 192 -3.25 16.51 -8.78
N GLU A 193 -4.50 16.44 -9.23
CA GLU A 193 -5.65 16.89 -8.42
C GLU A 193 -5.97 15.85 -7.36
N VAL A 194 -5.99 14.57 -7.73
CA VAL A 194 -6.18 13.46 -6.79
C VAL A 194 -5.09 13.44 -5.71
N SER A 195 -3.84 13.74 -6.08
CA SER A 195 -2.73 13.81 -5.12
C SER A 195 -2.85 14.89 -4.05
N LYS A 196 -3.73 15.88 -4.21
CA LYS A 196 -3.90 17.00 -3.26
C LYS A 196 -4.88 16.68 -2.13
N VAL A 197 -5.73 15.67 -2.30
CA VAL A 197 -6.85 15.37 -1.39
C VAL A 197 -6.36 15.02 0.02
N TYR A 198 -5.38 14.12 0.14
CA TYR A 198 -4.82 13.73 1.44
C TYR A 198 -3.39 14.25 1.60
N GLN A 199 -3.26 15.39 2.27
CA GLN A 199 -1.95 15.91 2.66
C GLN A 199 -1.31 15.04 3.75
N ASP A 200 0.01 15.12 3.89
CA ASP A 200 0.78 14.49 4.97
C ASP A 200 0.54 12.97 5.15
N PHE A 201 0.33 12.25 4.04
CA PHE A 201 0.14 10.78 4.00
C PHE A 201 -1.02 10.28 4.87
N TYR A 202 -2.07 11.11 4.97
CA TYR A 202 -3.22 10.82 5.80
C TYR A 202 -4.12 9.74 5.20
N ASN A 203 -4.53 8.78 6.04
CA ASN A 203 -5.62 7.85 5.74
C ASN A 203 -6.71 8.00 6.81
N PRO A 204 -7.91 8.46 6.46
CA PRO A 204 -8.98 8.79 7.42
C PRO A 204 -9.57 7.57 8.13
N MET A 205 -9.41 6.35 7.60
CA MET A 205 -10.00 5.15 8.21
C MET A 205 -9.47 4.88 9.63
N GLY A 206 -8.17 5.11 9.86
CA GLY A 206 -7.57 4.94 11.18
C GLY A 206 -8.18 5.87 12.23
N ASP A 207 -8.34 7.15 11.89
CA ASP A 207 -8.93 8.13 12.81
C ASP A 207 -10.44 7.93 12.99
N TYR A 208 -11.14 7.46 11.96
CA TYR A 208 -12.56 7.11 12.08
C TYR A 208 -12.77 5.94 13.02
N LEU A 209 -12.01 4.85 12.89
CA LEU A 209 -12.11 3.70 13.81
C LEU A 209 -11.80 4.12 15.25
N ARG A 210 -10.79 4.96 15.47
CA ARG A 210 -10.49 5.53 16.80
C ARG A 210 -11.63 6.40 17.34
N LEU A 211 -12.26 7.22 16.49
CA LEU A 211 -13.43 8.03 16.86
C LEU A 211 -14.56 7.13 17.35
N VAL A 212 -14.91 6.10 16.57
CA VAL A 212 -15.96 5.14 16.93
C VAL A 212 -15.61 4.43 18.25
N LEU A 213 -14.38 3.95 18.40
CA LEU A 213 -13.95 3.27 19.62
C LEU A 213 -13.94 4.18 20.86
N ASN A 214 -13.54 5.45 20.74
CA ASN A 214 -13.65 6.39 21.86
C ASN A 214 -15.12 6.63 22.24
N ASN A 215 -15.96 6.79 21.22
CA ASN A 215 -17.37 7.08 21.41
C ASN A 215 -18.16 5.90 21.97
N ARG A 216 -17.76 4.66 21.65
CA ARG A 216 -18.45 3.43 22.07
C ARG A 216 -17.76 2.73 23.22
N GLY A 217 -16.44 2.60 23.18
CA GLY A 217 -15.60 1.85 24.12
C GLY A 217 -15.06 2.66 25.30
N GLY A 218 -15.27 3.98 25.32
CA GLY A 218 -14.88 4.87 26.41
C GLY A 218 -13.45 5.41 26.32
N GLN A 219 -13.02 6.12 27.38
CA GLN A 219 -11.77 6.90 27.42
C GLN A 219 -10.49 6.09 27.15
N GLN A 220 -10.51 4.78 27.37
CA GLN A 220 -9.38 3.91 27.05
C GLN A 220 -9.00 3.90 25.56
N TYR A 221 -9.91 4.35 24.69
CA TYR A 221 -9.69 4.54 23.25
C TYR A 221 -9.61 6.02 22.86
N ASP A 222 -9.39 6.93 23.82
CA ASP A 222 -9.19 8.34 23.51
C ASP A 222 -7.76 8.60 23.02
N PHE A 223 -7.59 8.64 21.70
CA PHE A 223 -6.32 8.90 21.04
C PHE A 223 -6.10 10.39 20.69
N GLY A 224 -7.00 11.29 21.12
CA GLY A 224 -7.01 12.71 20.75
C GLY A 224 -7.95 13.05 19.59
N SER A 225 -7.93 14.31 19.15
CA SER A 225 -8.93 14.96 18.28
C SER A 225 -9.11 14.33 16.88
N THR A 226 -9.91 13.27 16.78
CA THR A 226 -10.20 12.54 15.52
C THR A 226 -11.32 13.19 14.70
N LYS A 227 -12.42 13.64 15.32
CA LYS A 227 -13.59 14.16 14.58
C LYS A 227 -13.32 15.45 13.80
N LYS A 228 -12.57 16.39 14.38
CA LYS A 228 -12.21 17.64 13.70
C LYS A 228 -11.35 17.35 12.46
N ASN A 229 -10.31 16.53 12.59
CA ASN A 229 -9.44 16.17 11.46
C ASN A 229 -10.23 15.49 10.34
N LEU A 230 -11.16 14.58 10.69
CA LEU A 230 -12.04 13.94 9.72
C LEU A 230 -12.94 14.95 9.01
N ILE A 231 -13.52 15.91 9.71
CA ILE A 231 -14.35 16.97 9.11
C ILE A 231 -13.51 17.88 8.20
N ASP A 232 -12.32 18.28 8.65
CA ASP A 232 -11.42 19.15 7.89
C ASP A 232 -10.98 18.49 6.56
N VAL A 233 -10.87 17.16 6.53
CA VAL A 233 -10.44 16.38 5.34
C VAL A 233 -11.61 15.91 4.48
N LEU A 234 -12.66 15.35 5.08
CA LEU A 234 -13.77 14.68 4.37
C LEU A 234 -14.96 15.61 4.10
N GLY A 235 -15.02 16.76 4.78
CA GLY A 235 -16.17 17.64 4.78
C GLY A 235 -17.11 17.40 5.97
N SER A 236 -17.86 18.45 6.33
CA SER A 236 -18.85 18.41 7.42
C SER A 236 -20.21 17.83 7.00
N ASP A 237 -20.40 17.56 5.71
CA ASP A 237 -21.63 17.07 5.08
C ASP A 237 -21.82 15.55 5.22
N LYS A 238 -20.79 14.81 5.64
CA LYS A 238 -20.86 13.35 5.82
C LYS A 238 -21.81 12.95 6.94
N ASN A 239 -22.88 12.25 6.60
CA ASN A 239 -23.90 11.78 7.54
C ASN A 239 -23.30 10.87 8.62
N PHE A 240 -22.38 9.97 8.27
CA PHE A 240 -21.72 9.10 9.27
C PHE A 240 -20.87 9.90 10.28
N LEU A 241 -20.42 11.11 9.96
CA LEU A 241 -19.73 11.99 10.92
C LEU A 241 -20.71 12.84 11.73
N GLN A 242 -21.76 13.35 11.10
CA GLN A 242 -22.79 14.16 11.77
C GLN A 242 -23.49 13.36 12.86
N THR A 243 -23.82 12.11 12.57
CA THR A 243 -24.52 11.19 13.49
C THR A 243 -23.59 10.50 14.49
N GLU A 244 -22.26 10.65 14.36
CA GLU A 244 -21.30 10.02 15.26
C GLU A 244 -21.19 10.79 16.58
N GLU A 245 -21.61 10.14 17.66
CA GLU A 245 -21.77 10.72 18.99
C GLU A 245 -21.32 9.74 20.07
N LYS A 246 -20.79 10.27 21.16
CA LYS A 246 -20.36 9.48 22.32
C LYS A 246 -21.57 8.95 23.07
N ILE A 247 -21.56 7.66 23.39
CA ILE A 247 -22.62 7.07 24.22
C ILE A 247 -22.61 7.70 25.61
N SER A 248 -23.80 7.85 26.19
CA SER A 248 -23.97 8.33 27.56
C SER A 248 -25.03 7.49 28.27
N SER A 249 -25.15 7.65 29.59
CA SER A 249 -26.19 6.99 30.39
C SER A 249 -27.61 7.23 29.86
N ASN A 250 -27.81 8.37 29.17
CA ASN A 250 -29.12 8.80 28.66
C ASN A 250 -29.28 8.52 27.16
N ASN A 251 -28.23 8.08 26.47
CA ASN A 251 -28.23 7.76 25.05
C ASN A 251 -27.31 6.56 24.78
N SER A 252 -27.87 5.37 24.96
CA SER A 252 -27.21 4.08 24.77
C SER A 252 -27.65 3.36 23.50
N LYS A 253 -28.21 4.08 22.51
CA LYS A 253 -28.76 3.47 21.29
C LYS A 253 -27.78 2.53 20.61
N SER A 254 -28.25 1.31 20.36
CA SER A 254 -27.53 0.30 19.60
C SER A 254 -27.26 0.79 18.19
N ALA A 255 -26.01 0.68 17.74
CA ALA A 255 -25.62 1.06 16.40
C ALA A 255 -24.83 -0.06 15.70
N THR A 256 -24.99 -0.12 14.38
CA THR A 256 -24.21 -0.98 13.50
C THR A 256 -23.37 -0.12 12.57
N TYR A 257 -22.05 -0.34 12.59
CA TYR A 257 -21.07 0.30 11.74
C TYR A 257 -20.76 -0.63 10.57
N VAL A 258 -21.14 -0.23 9.37
CA VAL A 258 -20.92 -1.02 8.15
C VAL A 258 -19.82 -0.35 7.35
N LEU A 259 -18.72 -1.08 7.12
CA LEU A 259 -17.63 -0.68 6.24
C LEU A 259 -17.62 -1.61 5.02
N MET A 260 -17.34 -1.07 3.84
CA MET A 260 -17.22 -1.86 2.62
C MET A 260 -16.00 -1.42 1.83
N GLU A 261 -15.04 -2.33 1.64
CA GLU A 261 -13.95 -2.17 0.70
C GLU A 261 -14.42 -2.43 -0.73
N THR A 262 -14.14 -1.53 -1.66
CA THR A 262 -14.47 -1.70 -3.07
C THR A 262 -13.24 -1.54 -3.96
N GLY A 263 -13.16 -2.35 -5.01
CA GLY A 263 -12.11 -2.27 -6.02
C GLY A 263 -10.73 -2.66 -5.49
N SER A 264 -9.71 -2.27 -6.26
CA SER A 264 -8.30 -2.35 -5.86
C SER A 264 -7.58 -1.01 -6.02
N ALA A 265 -6.63 -0.70 -5.13
CA ALA A 265 -5.83 0.51 -5.06
C ALA A 265 -5.10 0.78 -6.40
N PRO A 266 -4.59 1.98 -6.71
CA PRO A 266 -3.74 2.16 -7.88
C PRO A 266 -2.44 1.36 -7.75
N TYR A 267 -1.83 1.05 -8.88
CA TYR A 267 -0.59 0.26 -8.93
C TYR A 267 0.50 0.99 -9.71
N ARG A 268 1.74 0.62 -9.44
CA ARG A 268 2.89 1.20 -10.14
C ARG A 268 3.24 0.41 -11.37
N VAL A 269 3.57 1.12 -12.43
CA VAL A 269 4.19 0.60 -13.64
C VAL A 269 5.45 1.38 -13.94
N GLU A 270 6.34 0.80 -14.73
CA GLU A 270 7.53 1.49 -15.21
C GLU A 270 7.20 2.37 -16.42
N LYS A 271 7.57 3.65 -16.35
CA LYS A 271 7.54 4.56 -17.49
C LYS A 271 8.96 4.80 -17.98
N LYS A 272 9.24 4.36 -19.21
CA LYS A 272 10.53 4.57 -19.88
C LYS A 272 10.50 5.79 -20.78
N TYR A 273 11.57 6.58 -20.68
CA TYR A 273 11.90 7.68 -21.57
C TYR A 273 13.20 7.36 -22.30
N ARG A 274 13.34 7.86 -23.53
CA ARG A 274 14.62 7.90 -24.24
C ARG A 274 15.04 9.36 -24.33
N LEU A 275 15.99 9.73 -23.50
CA LEU A 275 16.36 11.13 -23.30
C LEU A 275 17.73 11.40 -23.94
N PRO A 276 17.90 12.53 -24.65
CA PRO A 276 19.23 12.98 -25.03
C PRO A 276 20.10 13.19 -23.79
N LEU A 277 21.26 12.56 -23.75
CA LEU A 277 22.17 12.57 -22.59
C LEU A 277 22.55 14.00 -22.17
N PHE A 278 22.69 14.93 -23.13
CA PHE A 278 23.07 16.32 -22.85
C PHE A 278 22.05 17.09 -21.99
N LEU A 279 20.81 16.61 -21.86
CA LEU A 279 19.79 17.23 -21.01
C LEU A 279 20.15 17.16 -19.52
N PHE A 280 20.86 16.11 -19.11
CA PHE A 280 21.14 15.85 -17.71
C PHE A 280 22.59 15.50 -17.41
N TYR A 281 23.46 15.36 -18.42
CA TYR A 281 24.88 15.05 -18.24
C TYR A 281 25.78 16.21 -18.72
N ASN A 282 26.82 16.51 -17.94
CA ASN A 282 27.83 17.55 -18.20
C ASN A 282 29.16 17.00 -18.77
N GLY A 283 29.37 15.69 -18.80
CA GLY A 283 30.61 15.12 -19.33
C GLY A 283 30.67 15.12 -20.85
N THR A 284 31.84 14.80 -21.41
CA THR A 284 32.06 14.72 -22.87
C THR A 284 31.24 13.56 -23.44
N PRO A 285 30.21 13.82 -24.27
CA PRO A 285 29.44 12.73 -24.86
C PRO A 285 30.31 11.96 -25.87
N PRO A 286 30.13 10.64 -26.03
CA PRO A 286 30.62 9.95 -27.22
C PRO A 286 30.01 10.64 -28.45
N GLY A 287 30.76 10.82 -29.53
CA GLY A 287 30.37 11.69 -30.65
C GLY A 287 28.92 11.50 -31.13
N GLY A 288 28.20 12.61 -31.33
CA GLY A 288 26.77 12.63 -31.70
C GLY A 288 25.82 12.86 -30.52
N VAL A 289 24.51 12.84 -30.78
CA VAL A 289 23.48 12.91 -29.73
C VAL A 289 23.17 11.49 -29.26
N LEU A 290 23.68 11.12 -28.08
CA LEU A 290 23.38 9.83 -27.45
C LEU A 290 22.04 9.89 -26.72
N TYR A 291 21.10 9.02 -27.11
CA TYR A 291 19.85 8.80 -26.39
C TYR A 291 20.00 7.64 -25.43
N VAL A 292 19.65 7.85 -24.17
CA VAL A 292 19.81 6.87 -23.11
C VAL A 292 18.47 6.54 -22.46
N PRO A 293 18.27 5.27 -22.01
CA PRO A 293 17.07 4.90 -21.30
C PRO A 293 17.07 5.56 -19.92
N PHE A 294 15.94 6.19 -19.58
CA PHE A 294 15.65 6.71 -18.25
C PHE A 294 14.29 6.14 -17.85
N ALA A 295 14.20 5.39 -16.75
CA ALA A 295 12.92 4.87 -16.27
C ALA A 295 12.58 5.43 -14.90
N ILE A 296 11.29 5.66 -14.69
CA ILE A 296 10.73 6.15 -13.43
C ILE A 296 9.39 5.46 -13.21
N PRO A 297 8.93 5.24 -11.96
CA PRO A 297 7.61 4.69 -11.77
C PRO A 297 6.54 5.69 -12.22
N LYS A 298 5.38 5.16 -12.60
CA LYS A 298 4.13 5.86 -12.87
C LYS A 298 3.00 5.14 -12.12
N LEU A 299 1.99 5.87 -11.66
CA LEU A 299 0.75 5.28 -11.15
C LEU A 299 -0.26 5.02 -12.28
N GLU A 300 -0.85 3.83 -12.26
CA GLU A 300 -2.02 3.47 -13.05
C GLU A 300 -3.23 3.30 -12.12
N TYR A 301 -4.34 3.92 -12.50
CA TYR A 301 -5.57 3.96 -11.73
C TYR A 301 -6.58 2.94 -12.26
N ARG A 302 -7.28 2.27 -11.35
CA ARG A 302 -8.30 1.27 -11.70
C ARG A 302 -9.69 1.90 -11.75
N THR A 303 -10.50 1.52 -12.74
CA THR A 303 -11.89 1.97 -12.87
C THR A 303 -12.91 0.85 -12.63
N ASP A 304 -12.45 -0.40 -12.47
CA ASP A 304 -13.33 -1.55 -12.24
C ASP A 304 -13.64 -1.74 -10.76
N PHE A 305 -14.66 -1.01 -10.27
CA PHE A 305 -15.15 -1.08 -8.90
C PHE A 305 -16.58 -0.56 -8.79
N ASP A 306 -17.21 -0.87 -7.66
CA ASP A 306 -18.48 -0.27 -7.24
C ASP A 306 -18.20 1.01 -6.44
N GLU A 307 -18.58 2.16 -7.01
CA GLU A 307 -18.38 3.50 -6.43
C GLU A 307 -19.35 3.82 -5.27
N ASN A 308 -20.48 3.12 -5.24
CA ASN A 308 -21.54 3.37 -4.27
C ASN A 308 -22.16 2.05 -3.79
N ALA A 309 -22.71 2.09 -2.58
CA ALA A 309 -23.48 1.03 -1.97
C ALA A 309 -24.61 1.63 -1.13
N VAL A 310 -25.67 0.87 -0.94
CA VAL A 310 -26.82 1.26 -0.11
C VAL A 310 -27.13 0.16 0.90
N ILE A 311 -27.42 0.57 2.14
CA ILE A 311 -27.93 -0.29 3.19
C ILE A 311 -29.45 -0.24 3.14
N THR A 312 -30.12 -1.39 3.16
CA THR A 312 -31.59 -1.49 3.14
C THR A 312 -32.11 -2.22 4.38
N ILE A 313 -33.02 -1.55 5.09
CA ILE A 313 -33.74 -2.07 6.27
C ILE A 313 -35.24 -1.90 6.00
N GLY A 314 -35.94 -3.01 5.74
CA GLY A 314 -37.33 -2.95 5.29
C GLY A 314 -37.46 -2.10 4.02
N ASN A 315 -38.22 -1.01 4.09
CA ASN A 315 -38.43 -0.08 2.96
C ASN A 315 -37.50 1.15 2.98
N GLN A 316 -36.61 1.26 3.98
CA GLN A 316 -35.67 2.37 4.08
C GLN A 316 -34.35 1.98 3.44
N SER A 317 -33.82 2.88 2.59
CA SER A 317 -32.49 2.75 2.00
C SER A 317 -31.62 3.93 2.40
N THR A 318 -30.44 3.63 2.94
CA THR A 318 -29.46 4.63 3.38
C THR A 318 -28.18 4.47 2.55
N PRO A 319 -27.72 5.49 1.83
CA PRO A 319 -26.48 5.41 1.08
C PRO A 319 -25.27 5.26 2.02
N MET A 320 -24.28 4.50 1.58
CA MET A 320 -22.95 4.50 2.18
C MET A 320 -22.10 5.62 1.58
N GLU A 321 -21.27 6.25 2.39
CA GLU A 321 -20.46 7.40 1.98
C GLU A 321 -18.97 7.03 1.93
N SER A 322 -18.19 7.73 1.10
CA SER A 322 -16.74 7.52 1.03
C SER A 322 -16.06 7.88 2.35
N LEU A 323 -15.37 6.91 2.95
CA LEU A 323 -14.45 7.12 4.06
C LEU A 323 -13.03 7.38 3.55
N VAL A 324 -12.52 6.52 2.66
CA VAL A 324 -11.16 6.59 2.11
C VAL A 324 -11.21 6.48 0.59
N ASP A 325 -10.46 7.33 -0.09
CA ASP A 325 -10.04 7.13 -1.48
C ASP A 325 -8.55 6.72 -1.54
N MET A 326 -8.27 5.46 -1.87
CA MET A 326 -6.89 4.98 -1.94
C MET A 326 -6.13 5.50 -3.16
N ASP A 327 -6.82 5.96 -4.21
CA ASP A 327 -6.14 6.68 -5.30
C ASP A 327 -5.48 7.94 -4.73
N ALA A 328 -6.22 8.73 -3.97
CA ALA A 328 -5.71 9.93 -3.31
C ALA A 328 -4.58 9.63 -2.32
N VAL A 329 -4.74 8.59 -1.46
CA VAL A 329 -3.72 8.22 -0.46
C VAL A 329 -2.39 7.87 -1.14
N VAL A 330 -2.45 7.01 -2.16
CA VAL A 330 -1.26 6.54 -2.86
C VAL A 330 -0.67 7.66 -3.73
N SER A 331 -1.50 8.49 -4.37
CA SER A 331 -1.05 9.59 -5.23
C SER A 331 -0.33 10.69 -4.46
N ALA A 332 -0.84 11.05 -3.28
CA ALA A 332 -0.20 12.05 -2.43
C ALA A 332 1.20 11.60 -2.00
N GLU A 333 1.34 10.34 -1.57
CA GLU A 333 2.64 9.78 -1.21
C GLU A 333 3.58 9.66 -2.41
N PHE A 334 3.07 9.17 -3.53
CA PHE A 334 3.84 9.03 -4.76
C PHE A 334 4.40 10.36 -5.25
N LYS A 335 3.55 11.40 -5.33
CA LYS A 335 3.97 12.75 -5.75
C LYS A 335 5.00 13.34 -4.79
N ALA A 336 4.84 13.16 -3.48
CA ALA A 336 5.78 13.65 -2.49
C ALA A 336 7.16 12.96 -2.54
N LYS A 337 7.26 11.74 -3.09
CA LYS A 337 8.52 11.01 -3.28
C LYS A 337 9.18 11.27 -4.61
N LEU A 338 8.41 11.72 -5.60
CA LEU A 338 8.80 11.74 -7.00
C LEU A 338 10.11 12.50 -7.30
N PRO A 339 10.40 13.69 -6.70
CA PRO A 339 11.67 14.37 -6.94
C PRO A 339 12.90 13.52 -6.54
N GLY A 340 12.81 12.79 -5.42
CA GLY A 340 13.86 11.89 -4.97
C GLY A 340 14.01 10.66 -5.87
N GLU A 341 12.91 10.15 -6.44
CA GLU A 341 12.96 9.06 -7.42
C GLU A 341 13.56 9.52 -8.76
N ILE A 342 13.26 10.74 -9.23
CA ILE A 342 13.91 11.34 -10.40
C ILE A 342 15.42 11.46 -10.16
N ALA A 343 15.82 12.00 -9.00
CA ALA A 343 17.23 12.17 -8.64
C ALA A 343 18.00 10.84 -8.68
N LYS A 344 17.47 9.79 -8.03
CA LYS A 344 18.06 8.44 -8.06
C LYS A 344 18.15 7.88 -9.47
N ALA A 345 17.08 7.97 -10.26
CA ALA A 345 17.04 7.45 -11.62
C ALA A 345 18.06 8.15 -12.53
N LEU A 346 18.26 9.47 -12.38
CA LEU A 346 19.28 10.23 -13.11
C LEU A 346 20.71 9.83 -12.71
N ILE A 347 20.96 9.63 -11.42
CA ILE A 347 22.25 9.12 -10.91
C ILE A 347 22.53 7.73 -11.50
N GLN A 348 21.57 6.82 -11.42
CA GLN A 348 21.70 5.46 -11.95
C GLN A 348 21.95 5.46 -13.46
N THR A 349 21.20 6.28 -14.21
CA THR A 349 21.38 6.42 -15.65
C THR A 349 22.77 6.94 -15.98
N THR A 350 23.25 7.94 -15.26
CA THR A 350 24.59 8.52 -15.46
C THR A 350 25.70 7.51 -15.15
N LEU A 351 25.57 6.74 -14.06
CA LEU A 351 26.50 5.67 -13.71
C LEU A 351 26.52 4.55 -14.76
N ALA A 352 25.36 4.17 -15.30
CA ALA A 352 25.25 3.18 -16.36
C ALA A 352 25.98 3.65 -17.63
N VAL A 353 25.81 4.91 -18.02
CA VAL A 353 26.50 5.53 -19.16
C VAL A 353 28.01 5.59 -18.94
N ALA A 354 28.47 6.10 -17.79
CA ALA A 354 29.89 6.18 -17.47
C ALA A 354 30.56 4.79 -17.48
N SER A 355 29.87 3.77 -16.97
CA SER A 355 30.34 2.38 -17.01
C SER A 355 30.50 1.87 -18.44
N GLN A 356 29.57 2.20 -19.34
CA GLN A 356 29.70 1.84 -20.75
C GLN A 356 30.89 2.51 -21.42
N VAL A 357 31.11 3.80 -21.17
CA VAL A 357 32.25 4.56 -21.72
C VAL A 357 33.58 3.97 -21.21
N ALA A 358 33.67 3.63 -19.93
CA ALA A 358 34.87 3.01 -19.36
C ALA A 358 35.17 1.62 -19.98
N ILE A 359 34.13 0.79 -20.18
CA ILE A 359 34.27 -0.50 -20.86
C ILE A 359 34.73 -0.31 -22.31
N GLU A 360 34.16 0.66 -23.03
CA GLU A 360 34.61 0.98 -24.40
C GLU A 360 36.08 1.40 -24.44
N ALA A 361 36.50 2.32 -23.57
CA ALA A 361 37.88 2.77 -23.52
C ALA A 361 38.86 1.62 -23.26
N ALA A 362 38.50 0.66 -22.39
CA ALA A 362 39.33 -0.51 -22.08
C ALA A 362 39.32 -1.60 -23.17
N THR A 363 38.34 -1.59 -24.09
CA THR A 363 38.18 -2.62 -25.14
C THR A 363 38.62 -2.15 -26.53
N LYS A 364 38.81 -0.85 -26.74
CA LYS A 364 39.37 -0.26 -27.97
C LYS A 364 40.74 -0.82 -28.35
N ASP A 365 41.55 -1.27 -27.38
CA ASP A 365 42.85 -1.88 -27.64
C ASP A 365 42.77 -3.36 -28.11
N GLN A 366 41.58 -3.98 -28.15
CA GLN A 366 41.40 -5.40 -28.48
C GLN A 366 40.42 -5.69 -29.64
N GLN A 367 39.77 -4.69 -30.25
CA GLN A 367 38.73 -4.94 -31.26
C GLN A 367 39.28 -4.93 -32.70
N GLN A 368 39.01 -6.03 -33.41
CA GLN A 368 39.20 -6.18 -34.85
C GLN A 368 37.94 -5.68 -35.56
N ASP A 369 38.10 -4.74 -36.49
CA ASP A 369 37.03 -4.01 -37.20
C ASP A 369 36.13 -4.93 -38.03
N SER A 370 35.02 -5.40 -37.47
CA SER A 370 33.90 -5.88 -38.28
C SER A 370 32.61 -5.17 -37.90
N ALA A 371 31.87 -4.71 -38.91
CA ALA A 371 30.62 -3.97 -38.73
C ALA A 371 29.57 -4.76 -37.93
N ALA A 372 29.56 -6.09 -38.06
CA ALA A 372 28.70 -6.97 -37.26
C ALA A 372 29.03 -6.91 -35.76
N ILE A 373 30.32 -6.95 -35.38
CA ILE A 373 30.74 -6.84 -33.97
C ILE A 373 30.42 -5.46 -33.40
N MET A 374 30.54 -4.39 -34.19
CA MET A 374 30.14 -3.04 -33.77
C MET A 374 28.62 -2.96 -33.51
N ILE A 375 27.79 -3.50 -34.41
CA ILE A 375 26.32 -3.52 -34.26
C ILE A 375 25.90 -4.38 -33.05
N PHE A 376 26.47 -5.59 -32.89
CA PHE A 376 26.21 -6.43 -31.71
C PHE A 376 26.65 -5.77 -30.41
N SER A 377 27.78 -5.05 -30.40
CA SER A 377 28.23 -4.30 -29.22
C SER A 377 27.31 -3.14 -28.88
N ALA A 378 26.76 -2.44 -29.87
CA ALA A 378 25.81 -1.34 -29.67
C ALA A 378 24.47 -1.85 -29.13
N ILE A 379 23.95 -2.97 -29.66
CA ILE A 379 22.72 -3.60 -29.17
C ILE A 379 22.91 -4.12 -27.74
N ALA A 380 24.02 -4.80 -27.46
CA ALA A 380 24.33 -5.29 -26.11
C ALA A 380 24.46 -4.16 -25.07
N LYS A 381 24.96 -2.97 -25.47
CA LYS A 381 25.03 -1.78 -24.61
C LYS A 381 23.65 -1.24 -24.25
N VAL A 382 22.74 -1.13 -25.22
CA VAL A 382 21.37 -0.67 -24.96
C VAL A 382 20.65 -1.64 -24.02
N VAL A 383 20.75 -2.95 -24.27
CA VAL A 383 20.15 -3.99 -23.42
C VAL A 383 20.74 -3.98 -22.00
N ALA A 384 22.06 -3.79 -21.85
CA ALA A 384 22.68 -3.67 -20.54
C ALA A 384 22.23 -2.41 -19.77
N ALA A 385 22.20 -1.24 -20.40
CA ALA A 385 21.68 -0.01 -19.77
C ALA A 385 20.20 -0.13 -19.36
N GLU A 386 19.37 -0.77 -20.18
CA GLU A 386 17.97 -1.02 -19.86
C GLU A 386 17.80 -1.94 -18.63
N ALA A 387 18.72 -2.88 -18.41
CA ALA A 387 18.73 -3.68 -17.18
C ALA A 387 19.14 -2.89 -15.93
N PHE A 388 19.98 -1.86 -16.08
CA PHE A 388 20.46 -1.01 -14.97
C PHE A 388 19.54 0.15 -14.61
N THR A 389 18.56 0.48 -15.45
CA THR A 389 17.70 1.67 -15.30
C THR A 389 16.26 1.32 -14.93
N GLN A 390 16.04 0.17 -14.29
CA GLN A 390 14.69 -0.27 -13.92
C GLN A 390 14.10 0.54 -12.77
N ALA A 391 12.86 0.97 -12.94
CA ALA A 391 12.09 1.64 -11.89
C ALA A 391 11.45 0.64 -10.93
N ASP A 392 11.36 1.00 -9.64
CA ASP A 392 10.61 0.20 -8.67
C ASP A 392 9.09 0.32 -8.91
N SER A 393 8.54 -0.67 -9.61
CA SER A 393 7.11 -0.80 -9.88
C SER A 393 6.34 -1.55 -8.78
N ARG A 394 6.97 -1.86 -7.64
CA ARG A 394 6.33 -2.66 -6.60
C ARG A 394 5.41 -1.81 -5.73
N SER A 395 4.24 -2.35 -5.45
CA SER A 395 3.20 -1.77 -4.61
C SER A 395 2.27 -2.88 -4.12
N TRP A 396 1.71 -2.73 -2.92
CA TRP A 396 0.68 -3.61 -2.40
C TRP A 396 -0.59 -3.52 -3.27
N TYR A 397 -0.83 -4.54 -4.08
CA TYR A 397 -1.76 -4.59 -5.20
C TYR A 397 -3.20 -4.86 -4.78
N SER A 398 -3.38 -5.70 -3.74
CA SER A 398 -4.68 -6.15 -3.22
C SER A 398 -5.36 -5.19 -2.24
N LEU A 399 -4.74 -4.03 -1.93
CA LEU A 399 -5.39 -2.97 -1.16
C LEU A 399 -6.66 -2.50 -1.88
N PRO A 400 -7.69 -2.00 -1.19
CA PRO A 400 -8.92 -1.55 -1.81
C PRO A 400 -8.72 -0.26 -2.62
N LYS A 401 -9.61 0.02 -3.58
CA LYS A 401 -9.65 1.33 -4.23
C LYS A 401 -10.29 2.37 -3.32
N GLN A 402 -11.36 1.98 -2.65
CA GLN A 402 -12.14 2.87 -1.80
C GLN A 402 -12.66 2.10 -0.60
N VAL A 403 -12.88 2.80 0.50
CA VAL A 403 -13.61 2.29 1.65
C VAL A 403 -14.87 3.14 1.82
N LEU A 404 -16.03 2.50 1.70
CA LEU A 404 -17.32 3.11 2.02
C LEU A 404 -17.68 2.83 3.47
N VAL A 405 -18.42 3.73 4.10
CA VAL A 405 -18.89 3.57 5.47
C VAL A 405 -20.29 4.10 5.66
N GLN A 406 -21.04 3.49 6.57
CA GLN A 406 -22.23 4.09 7.13
C GLN A 406 -22.51 3.57 8.55
N LYS A 407 -22.97 4.46 9.41
CA LYS A 407 -23.58 4.12 10.70
C LYS A 407 -25.10 4.02 10.53
N ILE A 408 -25.69 2.96 11.05
CA ILE A 408 -27.14 2.78 11.14
C ILE A 408 -27.54 2.44 12.57
N ASP A 409 -28.79 2.75 12.94
CA ASP A 409 -29.40 2.16 14.13
C ASP A 409 -29.52 0.65 13.93
N THR A 410 -29.14 -0.15 14.94
CA THR A 410 -29.25 -1.61 14.84
C THR A 410 -30.72 -2.01 14.71
N PRO A 411 -31.14 -2.70 13.63
CA PRO A 411 -32.52 -3.12 13.46
C PRO A 411 -32.95 -4.06 14.60
N LYS A 412 -34.21 -3.96 15.06
CA LYS A 412 -34.74 -4.87 16.09
C LYS A 412 -34.68 -6.34 15.69
N SER A 413 -34.78 -6.64 14.40
CA SER A 413 -34.61 -7.99 13.84
C SER A 413 -33.15 -8.45 13.77
N GLY A 414 -32.20 -7.52 13.91
CA GLY A 414 -30.78 -7.72 13.61
C GLY A 414 -30.48 -7.93 12.12
N ARG A 415 -31.46 -7.74 11.23
CA ARG A 415 -31.31 -8.01 9.79
C ARG A 415 -31.35 -6.76 8.94
N PHE A 416 -30.45 -6.69 7.98
CA PHE A 416 -30.43 -5.70 6.92
C PHE A 416 -29.73 -6.28 5.69
N SER A 417 -29.68 -5.52 4.59
CA SER A 417 -28.91 -5.91 3.41
C SER A 417 -28.06 -4.77 2.91
N VAL A 418 -26.96 -5.10 2.25
CA VAL A 418 -26.12 -4.14 1.54
C VAL A 418 -26.18 -4.48 0.05
N ARG A 419 -26.42 -3.47 -0.77
CA ARG A 419 -26.46 -3.59 -2.23
C ARG A 419 -25.50 -2.61 -2.88
N SER A 420 -24.61 -3.09 -3.73
CA SER A 420 -23.68 -2.26 -4.49
C SER A 420 -24.37 -1.56 -5.68
N GLY A 421 -23.69 -0.58 -6.27
CA GLY A 421 -24.16 0.14 -7.46
C GLY A 421 -24.42 -0.77 -8.66
N SER A 422 -23.62 -1.83 -8.83
CA SER A 422 -23.83 -2.87 -9.85
C SER A 422 -24.97 -3.85 -9.55
N GLY A 423 -25.62 -3.74 -8.39
CA GLY A 423 -26.79 -4.54 -8.02
C GLY A 423 -26.47 -5.83 -7.26
N GLN A 424 -25.20 -6.12 -6.96
CA GLN A 424 -24.84 -7.23 -6.07
C GLN A 424 -25.37 -6.95 -4.68
N LYS A 425 -25.90 -7.99 -4.03
CA LYS A 425 -26.57 -7.87 -2.74
C LYS A 425 -26.05 -8.94 -1.78
N VAL A 426 -25.83 -8.55 -0.53
CA VAL A 426 -25.59 -9.45 0.60
C VAL A 426 -26.58 -9.16 1.72
N ASP A 427 -27.14 -10.20 2.31
CA ASP A 427 -28.00 -10.12 3.49
C ASP A 427 -27.16 -10.37 4.74
N ILE A 428 -27.29 -9.51 5.75
CA ILE A 428 -26.46 -9.50 6.95
C ILE A 428 -27.33 -9.73 8.19
N GLN A 429 -26.82 -10.53 9.12
CA GLN A 429 -27.39 -10.73 10.45
C GLN A 429 -26.39 -10.30 11.52
N VAL A 430 -26.75 -9.32 12.33
CA VAL A 430 -25.97 -8.86 13.50
C VAL A 430 -26.68 -9.26 14.79
N ASN A 431 -26.00 -9.09 15.93
CA ASN A 431 -26.61 -9.28 17.25
C ASN A 431 -27.50 -8.05 17.59
N PRO A 432 -28.85 -8.20 17.65
CA PRO A 432 -29.74 -7.09 17.96
C PRO A 432 -29.66 -6.65 19.43
N GLN A 433 -29.07 -7.45 20.32
CA GLN A 433 -28.90 -7.13 21.74
C GLN A 433 -27.59 -6.38 22.02
N SER A 434 -26.67 -6.35 21.05
CA SER A 434 -25.42 -5.62 21.20
C SER A 434 -25.66 -4.11 21.09
N GLN A 435 -24.91 -3.34 21.87
CA GLN A 435 -24.87 -1.89 21.79
C GLN A 435 -24.06 -1.42 20.59
N THR A 436 -23.03 -2.17 20.19
CA THR A 436 -22.22 -1.81 19.01
C THR A 436 -21.93 -3.05 18.16
N ASN A 437 -22.37 -3.04 16.91
CA ASN A 437 -21.99 -4.05 15.93
C ASN A 437 -21.08 -3.44 14.86
N PHE A 438 -20.17 -4.25 14.34
CA PHE A 438 -19.33 -3.95 13.19
C PHE A 438 -19.57 -4.99 12.10
N VAL A 439 -19.68 -4.53 10.87
CA VAL A 439 -19.79 -5.37 9.67
C VAL A 439 -18.77 -4.86 8.67
N TYR A 440 -17.87 -5.74 8.24
CA TYR A 440 -16.83 -5.44 7.28
C TYR A 440 -17.05 -6.25 6.01
N LEU A 441 -17.24 -5.55 4.90
CA LEU A 441 -17.57 -6.12 3.61
C LEU A 441 -16.45 -5.86 2.60
N LYS A 442 -16.36 -6.71 1.57
CA LYS A 442 -15.44 -6.50 0.45
C LYS A 442 -16.10 -6.88 -0.88
N SER A 443 -15.81 -6.10 -1.91
CA SER A 443 -16.09 -6.42 -3.31
C SER A 443 -14.88 -6.01 -4.15
N ILE A 444 -14.25 -6.95 -4.85
CA ILE A 444 -12.91 -6.75 -5.45
C ILE A 444 -12.99 -5.96 -6.77
N ARG A 445 -14.12 -6.05 -7.47
CA ARG A 445 -14.37 -5.37 -8.76
C ARG A 445 -15.86 -5.11 -8.96
N ARG A 446 -16.23 -4.34 -9.97
CA ARG A 446 -17.64 -4.03 -10.24
C ARG A 446 -18.42 -5.31 -10.53
N GLY A 447 -19.54 -5.51 -9.84
CA GLY A 447 -20.38 -6.68 -10.04
C GLY A 447 -19.87 -7.97 -9.40
N ASN A 448 -18.73 -7.92 -8.70
CA ASN A 448 -18.23 -9.04 -7.90
C ASN A 448 -19.12 -9.25 -6.65
N PRO A 449 -19.40 -10.51 -6.25
CA PRO A 449 -20.17 -10.79 -5.05
C PRO A 449 -19.62 -10.03 -3.83
N ILE A 450 -20.53 -9.45 -3.03
CA ILE A 450 -20.15 -8.80 -1.79
C ILE A 450 -19.87 -9.88 -0.76
N ARG A 451 -18.64 -9.94 -0.26
CA ARG A 451 -18.22 -10.86 0.80
C ARG A 451 -18.36 -10.21 2.17
N GLU A 452 -18.94 -10.93 3.11
CA GLU A 452 -18.86 -10.62 4.53
C GLU A 452 -17.50 -11.13 5.04
N ILE A 453 -16.59 -10.20 5.31
CA ILE A 453 -15.23 -10.49 5.78
C ILE A 453 -15.21 -10.63 7.30
N SER A 454 -15.95 -9.76 7.99
CA SER A 454 -16.13 -9.89 9.44
C SER A 454 -17.44 -9.28 9.90
N ASN A 455 -17.96 -9.84 10.99
CA ASN A 455 -19.21 -9.43 11.61
C ASN A 455 -19.14 -9.77 13.10
N PHE A 456 -19.06 -8.74 13.94
CA PHE A 456 -18.82 -8.91 15.37
C PHE A 456 -19.46 -7.81 16.20
N SER A 457 -19.65 -8.10 17.48
CA SER A 457 -20.13 -7.15 18.47
C SER A 457 -18.95 -6.58 19.27
N PHE A 458 -19.02 -5.29 19.57
CA PHE A 458 -18.07 -4.56 20.40
C PHE A 458 -18.82 -3.86 21.52
N ASP A 459 -19.22 -4.63 22.53
CA ASP A 459 -19.79 -4.03 23.72
C ASP A 459 -18.63 -3.75 24.69
N PRO A 460 -18.54 -2.52 25.23
CA PRO A 460 -17.70 -2.31 26.40
C PRO A 460 -18.06 -3.40 27.41
N LEU A 461 -17.08 -3.93 28.13
CA LEU A 461 -17.33 -4.81 29.27
C LEU A 461 -18.18 -4.05 30.31
N ILE A 462 -19.48 -3.96 30.10
CA ILE A 462 -20.47 -3.60 31.12
C ILE A 462 -20.78 -4.90 31.85
N ALA A 463 -19.81 -5.38 32.62
CA ALA A 463 -19.91 -6.35 33.72
C ALA A 463 -18.47 -6.68 34.15
N VAL A 464 -18.10 -6.64 35.43
CA VAL A 464 -18.67 -7.48 36.48
C VAL A 464 -18.72 -6.69 37.79
N ASN A 465 -19.87 -6.13 38.17
CA ASN A 465 -20.17 -5.81 39.58
C ASN A 465 -21.65 -5.60 39.90
N THR A 466 -22.56 -6.00 39.03
CA THR A 466 -23.97 -6.18 39.39
C THR A 466 -24.29 -7.66 39.32
N ILE A 467 -24.40 -8.22 40.52
CA ILE A 467 -24.73 -9.60 40.86
C ILE A 467 -26.00 -10.01 40.10
N PHE A 468 -25.86 -10.90 39.12
CA PHE A 468 -26.97 -11.78 38.71
C PHE A 468 -26.80 -13.09 39.48
N ASN A 469 -27.37 -13.11 40.69
CA ASN A 469 -27.82 -14.35 41.29
C ASN A 469 -29.08 -14.77 40.52
N ASP A 470 -28.92 -15.64 39.52
CA ASP A 470 -30.03 -16.46 39.05
C ASP A 470 -29.63 -17.92 39.20
N THR A 471 -30.01 -18.47 40.35
CA THR A 471 -30.08 -19.90 40.62
C THR A 471 -31.10 -20.53 39.67
N PRO A 472 -30.81 -21.68 39.03
CA PRO A 472 -31.83 -22.39 38.26
C PRO A 472 -32.90 -22.93 39.22
N SER A 473 -34.14 -22.48 39.04
CA SER A 473 -35.31 -23.10 39.66
C SER A 473 -35.52 -24.47 39.01
N ILE A 474 -35.12 -25.52 39.72
CA ILE A 474 -35.56 -26.88 39.43
C ILE A 474 -37.05 -26.92 39.73
N LEU A 475 -37.87 -26.96 38.69
CA LEU A 475 -39.27 -27.30 38.78
C LEU A 475 -39.38 -28.75 39.28
N ALA A 476 -39.70 -28.88 40.56
CA ALA A 476 -40.39 -30.04 41.07
C ALA A 476 -41.82 -30.03 40.53
N GLN A 477 -42.27 -31.14 39.95
CA GLN A 477 -43.61 -31.67 40.21
C GLN A 477 -43.77 -33.10 39.64
N ASN A 478 -44.02 -34.00 40.59
CA ASN A 478 -44.83 -35.22 40.59
C ASN A 478 -44.50 -36.38 39.66
#